data_AF-A0AAD5SR63-F1
#
_entry.id   AF-A0AAD5SR63-F1
#
_cell.length_a   1.000
_cell.length_b   1.000
_cell.length_c   1.000
_cell.angle_alpha   90.00
_cell.angle_beta   90.00
_cell.angle_gamma   90.00
#
_symmetry.space_group_name_H-M   'P 1'
#
loop_
_entity.id
_entity.type
_entity.pdbx_description
1 polymer ?
#
loop_
_entity_poly.entity_id
_entity_poly.type
_entity_poly.pdbx_seq_one_letter_code
_entity_poly.pdbx_strand_id
1 'polypeptide(L)'
;MTTNNHQWPSIESLPASIHDLITYKVKVRNNEGKSLQDLATEINAHFTNTTVFAVEKIDGTNLGIDLNGGRFGRRLGIESEVKTYQRTTLSSLANINVRAVYDRIFAVASAQAQNLEAPQIFRLYGELGCNTLYDYKEKGYVGTWQCFGAVLYFSSWDEVEIWRGALTSSGFMIKSADLNKLDEEDEQRPSFTMIECHSFFEILESCQIPHPKFVFSGTLENLILEQKNWMKSHNSEGLVVSTHYEGSNTFTIKKWKQSHEPYQTVGVKLENLIQDPDVFQVLNSAENSKVALTCVNVLLEVAKDKALGRKGKENPAKTHSVNKSSLLILYQEAINSAITKFDSESSYFEQGDSGRSEYIKLLTNEVVSDLGESTDQDEKFKQNIASAIRAFIGKRYGLWLLSNKKK
;
A
#
# COMPACT_ATOMS: atom_id res chain seq x y z
N MET A 1 4.48 -23.11 -9.78
CA MET A 1 4.63 -21.75 -9.24
C MET A 1 5.50 -21.76 -8.00
N THR A 2 6.53 -20.91 -7.96
CA THR A 2 7.37 -20.67 -6.78
C THR A 2 6.75 -19.58 -5.92
N THR A 3 6.78 -19.69 -4.59
CA THR A 3 6.30 -18.63 -3.69
C THR A 3 7.16 -17.36 -3.85
N ASN A 4 6.52 -16.20 -3.93
CA ASN A 4 7.18 -14.90 -3.82
C ASN A 4 7.36 -14.56 -2.33
N ASN A 5 8.52 -14.90 -1.78
CA ASN A 5 8.88 -14.60 -0.39
C ASN A 5 9.41 -13.16 -0.22
N HIS A 6 9.45 -12.36 -1.29
CA HIS A 6 10.11 -11.07 -1.31
C HIS A 6 9.16 -9.93 -1.65
N GLN A 7 7.95 -9.98 -1.11
CA GLN A 7 6.82 -9.13 -1.50
C GLN A 7 7.08 -7.65 -1.20
N TRP A 8 6.51 -6.77 -2.03
CA TRP A 8 6.45 -5.36 -1.68
C TRP A 8 5.62 -5.17 -0.41
N PRO A 9 6.08 -4.37 0.57
CA PRO A 9 5.36 -4.19 1.83
C PRO A 9 3.98 -3.59 1.60
N SER A 10 3.03 -3.97 2.45
CA SER A 10 1.74 -3.27 2.50
C SER A 10 1.95 -1.81 2.90
N ILE A 11 1.17 -0.92 2.29
CA ILE A 11 1.24 0.53 2.53
C ILE A 11 -0.01 1.00 3.25
N GLU A 12 0.20 1.79 4.31
CA GLU A 12 -0.87 2.28 5.19
C GLU A 12 -1.65 3.45 4.57
N SER A 13 -2.88 3.66 5.04
CA SER A 13 -3.68 4.83 4.66
C SER A 13 -3.14 6.09 5.35
N LEU A 14 -2.80 7.13 4.57
CA LEU A 14 -2.31 8.40 5.10
C LEU A 14 -3.29 9.02 6.10
N PRO A 15 -4.59 9.22 5.77
CA PRO A 15 -5.51 9.81 6.74
C PRO A 15 -5.73 8.93 7.99
N ALA A 16 -5.70 7.60 7.85
CA ALA A 16 -5.78 6.72 9.02
C ALA A 16 -4.55 6.86 9.92
N SER A 17 -3.35 6.93 9.35
CA SER A 17 -2.11 7.11 10.12
C SER A 17 -2.06 8.45 10.85
N ILE A 18 -2.62 9.52 10.25
CA ILE A 18 -2.76 10.82 10.90
C ILE A 18 -3.73 10.76 12.08
N HIS A 19 -4.86 10.07 11.90
CA HIS A 19 -5.80 9.81 13.00
C HIS A 19 -5.12 9.08 14.16
N ASP A 20 -4.40 8.00 13.86
CA ASP A 20 -3.77 7.16 14.88
C ASP A 20 -2.65 7.91 15.60
N LEU A 21 -1.86 8.73 14.88
CA LEU A 21 -0.85 9.62 15.46
C LEU A 21 -1.46 10.61 16.45
N ILE A 22 -2.48 11.38 16.03
CA ILE A 22 -3.09 12.41 16.87
C ILE A 22 -3.73 11.75 18.09
N THR A 23 -4.47 10.65 17.88
CA THR A 23 -5.09 9.88 18.96
C THR A 23 -4.04 9.41 19.97
N TYR A 24 -2.94 8.83 19.50
CA TYR A 24 -1.84 8.37 20.37
C TYR A 24 -1.25 9.54 21.17
N LYS A 25 -0.91 10.65 20.52
CA LYS A 25 -0.33 11.82 21.18
C LYS A 25 -1.26 12.41 22.22
N VAL A 26 -2.55 12.55 21.92
CA VAL A 26 -3.52 13.12 22.85
C VAL A 26 -3.88 12.15 23.97
N LYS A 27 -4.20 10.89 23.67
CA LYS A 27 -4.74 9.95 24.68
C LYS A 27 -3.66 9.27 25.51
N VAL A 28 -2.49 8.98 24.94
CA VAL A 28 -1.42 8.29 25.67
C VAL A 28 -0.52 9.30 26.37
N ARG A 29 -0.09 10.37 25.69
CA ARG A 29 0.91 11.29 26.25
C ARG A 29 0.34 12.34 27.20
N ASN A 30 -0.98 12.59 27.17
CA ASN A 30 -1.61 13.38 28.23
C ASN A 30 -1.45 12.69 29.60
N ASN A 31 -1.39 11.35 29.63
CA ASN A 31 -1.10 10.60 30.86
C ASN A 31 0.38 10.68 31.28
N GLU A 32 1.28 11.15 30.41
CA GLU A 32 2.70 11.38 30.72
C GLU A 32 2.95 12.77 31.33
N GLY A 33 1.90 13.57 31.57
CA GLY A 33 2.00 14.91 32.19
C GLY A 33 2.48 16.01 31.25
N LYS A 34 2.45 15.79 29.92
CA LYS A 34 2.76 16.85 28.95
C LYS A 34 1.67 17.92 28.93
N SER A 35 2.06 19.17 28.77
CA SER A 35 1.09 20.25 28.61
C SER A 35 0.38 20.12 27.26
N LEU A 36 -0.87 20.62 27.18
CA LEU A 36 -1.61 20.66 25.92
C LEU A 36 -0.85 21.42 24.82
N GLN A 37 -0.12 22.47 25.21
CA GLN A 37 0.70 23.28 24.32
C GLN A 37 1.85 22.48 23.70
N ASP A 38 2.53 21.64 24.50
CA ASP A 38 3.61 20.78 24.01
C ASP A 38 3.09 19.74 23.02
N LEU A 39 1.96 19.10 23.36
CA LEU A 39 1.31 18.13 22.47
C LEU A 39 0.91 18.77 21.14
N ALA A 40 0.31 19.96 21.20
CA ALA A 40 -0.10 20.66 20.00
C ALA A 40 1.11 21.04 19.14
N THR A 41 2.20 21.51 19.75
CA THR A 41 3.46 21.82 19.07
C THR A 41 4.05 20.59 18.38
N GLU A 42 4.10 19.44 19.05
CA GLU A 42 4.58 18.18 18.44
C GLU A 42 3.71 17.72 17.28
N ILE A 43 2.38 17.82 17.41
CA ILE A 43 1.46 17.43 16.35
C ILE A 43 1.66 18.33 15.13
N ASN A 44 1.79 19.64 15.30
CA ASN A 44 2.05 20.54 14.17
C ASN A 44 3.40 20.29 13.52
N ALA A 45 4.45 20.08 14.32
CA ALA A 45 5.77 19.75 13.82
C ALA A 45 5.71 18.51 12.91
N HIS A 46 4.81 17.55 13.18
CA HIS A 46 4.60 16.44 12.28
C HIS A 46 4.09 16.86 10.89
N PHE A 47 3.20 17.85 10.78
CA PHE A 47 2.73 18.33 9.48
C PHE A 47 3.75 19.22 8.77
N THR A 48 4.44 20.09 9.52
CA THR A 48 5.35 21.09 8.96
C THR A 48 6.75 20.54 8.68
N ASN A 49 7.22 19.55 9.45
CA ASN A 49 8.59 19.02 9.36
C ASN A 49 8.65 17.62 8.73
N THR A 50 7.50 17.00 8.41
CA THR A 50 7.51 15.80 7.56
C THR A 50 7.70 16.21 6.12
N THR A 51 8.85 15.88 5.56
CA THR A 51 9.09 16.00 4.12
C THR A 51 8.38 14.88 3.37
N VAL A 52 7.87 15.19 2.19
CA VAL A 52 7.12 14.23 1.37
C VAL A 52 7.54 14.25 -0.09
N PHE A 53 7.39 13.09 -0.72
CA PHE A 53 7.45 12.90 -2.16
C PHE A 53 6.21 12.11 -2.59
N ALA A 54 5.37 12.68 -3.43
CA ALA A 54 4.10 12.10 -3.82
C ALA A 54 4.01 11.87 -5.32
N VAL A 55 3.54 10.68 -5.68
CA VAL A 55 3.32 10.25 -7.06
C VAL A 55 1.88 9.80 -7.23
N GLU A 56 1.43 9.79 -8.48
CA GLU A 56 0.10 9.29 -8.81
C GLU A 56 -0.03 7.81 -8.44
N LYS A 57 -1.06 7.47 -7.68
CA LYS A 57 -1.42 6.08 -7.41
C LYS A 57 -2.13 5.51 -8.64
N ILE A 58 -1.60 4.40 -9.14
CA ILE A 58 -2.19 3.62 -10.23
C ILE A 58 -2.97 2.45 -9.62
N ASP A 59 -4.17 2.21 -10.17
CA ASP A 59 -5.01 1.07 -9.81
C ASP A 59 -4.69 -0.08 -10.76
N GLY A 60 -3.79 -0.95 -10.32
CA GLY A 60 -3.32 -2.07 -11.11
C GLY A 60 -3.02 -3.30 -10.25
N THR A 61 -1.91 -3.95 -10.58
CA THR A 61 -1.39 -5.05 -9.79
C THR A 61 0.11 -4.93 -9.60
N ASN A 62 0.56 -5.17 -8.37
CA ASN A 62 1.97 -5.21 -8.02
C ASN A 62 2.67 -6.33 -8.82
N LEU A 63 3.77 -5.97 -9.47
CA LEU A 63 4.62 -6.89 -10.21
C LEU A 63 6.08 -6.52 -10.00
N GLY A 64 6.90 -7.51 -9.65
CA GLY A 64 8.34 -7.38 -9.49
C GLY A 64 9.13 -8.05 -10.62
N ILE A 65 10.32 -7.51 -10.91
CA ILE A 65 11.28 -8.06 -11.90
C ILE A 65 12.68 -8.09 -11.28
N ASP A 66 13.35 -9.24 -11.31
CA ASP A 66 14.72 -9.38 -10.79
C ASP A 66 15.80 -9.14 -11.87
N LEU A 67 17.06 -9.22 -11.47
CA LEU A 67 18.23 -9.05 -12.34
C LEU A 67 18.28 -10.03 -13.54
N ASN A 68 17.64 -11.19 -13.42
CA ASN A 68 17.62 -12.23 -14.45
C ASN A 68 16.36 -12.16 -15.32
N GLY A 69 15.52 -11.15 -15.13
CA GLY A 69 14.23 -11.01 -15.81
C GLY A 69 13.14 -11.94 -15.24
N GLY A 70 13.38 -12.57 -14.08
CA GLY A 70 12.37 -13.32 -13.34
C GLY A 70 11.24 -12.39 -12.92
N ARG A 71 9.99 -12.83 -13.09
CA ARG A 71 8.79 -12.03 -12.84
C ARG A 71 8.06 -12.55 -11.62
N PHE A 72 7.55 -11.65 -10.79
CA PHE A 72 6.93 -11.98 -9.51
C PHE A 72 5.64 -11.20 -9.36
N GLY A 73 4.53 -11.89 -9.18
CA GLY A 73 3.26 -11.30 -8.76
C GLY A 73 3.26 -11.01 -7.26
N ARG A 74 2.06 -10.83 -6.70
CA ARG A 74 1.90 -10.52 -5.27
C ARG A 74 2.47 -11.61 -4.37
N ARG A 75 2.12 -12.88 -4.62
CA ARG A 75 2.54 -14.02 -3.78
C ARG A 75 3.23 -15.13 -4.55
N LEU A 76 3.21 -15.08 -5.88
CA LEU A 76 3.70 -16.17 -6.73
C LEU A 76 4.68 -15.64 -7.78
N GLY A 77 5.69 -16.44 -8.10
CA GLY A 77 6.50 -16.28 -9.30
C GLY A 77 5.66 -16.52 -10.55
N ILE A 78 5.90 -15.72 -11.58
CA ILE A 78 5.25 -15.81 -12.88
C ILE A 78 6.20 -16.52 -13.84
N GLU A 79 5.77 -17.68 -14.33
CA GLU A 79 6.56 -18.52 -15.25
C GLU A 79 6.93 -17.78 -16.54
N SER A 80 8.09 -18.10 -17.12
CA SER A 80 8.70 -17.35 -18.24
C SER A 80 7.85 -17.32 -19.52
N GLU A 81 7.07 -18.37 -19.73
CA GLU A 81 6.18 -18.61 -20.87
C GLU A 81 4.84 -17.87 -20.75
N VAL A 82 4.48 -17.41 -19.54
CA VAL A 82 3.23 -16.70 -19.29
C VAL A 82 3.31 -15.33 -19.97
N LYS A 83 2.33 -15.07 -20.85
CA LYS A 83 2.23 -13.83 -21.64
C LYS A 83 1.29 -12.79 -21.00
N THR A 84 0.47 -13.20 -20.04
CA THR A 84 -0.51 -12.33 -19.39
C THR A 84 -0.54 -12.55 -17.88
N TYR A 85 -0.75 -11.48 -17.13
CA TYR A 85 -0.94 -11.51 -15.67
C TYR A 85 -2.13 -10.61 -15.32
N GLN A 86 -3.06 -11.08 -14.50
CA GLN A 86 -4.33 -10.37 -14.23
C GLN A 86 -5.03 -9.91 -15.51
N ARG A 87 -5.08 -10.80 -16.53
CA ARG A 87 -5.66 -10.53 -17.87
C ARG A 87 -4.97 -9.42 -18.68
N THR A 88 -3.82 -8.93 -18.22
CA THR A 88 -3.05 -7.86 -18.86
C THR A 88 -1.81 -8.44 -19.51
N THR A 89 -1.48 -8.00 -20.72
CA THR A 89 -0.27 -8.45 -21.42
C THR A 89 0.99 -8.04 -20.67
N LEU A 90 1.99 -8.93 -20.64
CA LEU A 90 3.31 -8.69 -20.05
C LEU A 90 4.32 -8.13 -21.07
N SER A 91 3.87 -7.78 -22.27
CA SER A 91 4.74 -7.27 -23.35
C SER A 91 5.52 -6.00 -22.99
N SER A 92 4.97 -5.14 -22.12
CA SER A 92 5.65 -3.93 -21.64
C SER A 92 6.91 -4.22 -20.81
N LEU A 93 7.06 -5.44 -20.31
CA LEU A 93 8.22 -5.86 -19.50
C LEU A 93 9.43 -6.28 -20.36
N ALA A 94 9.24 -6.54 -21.65
CA ALA A 94 10.27 -7.15 -22.51
C ALA A 94 11.54 -6.30 -22.65
N ASN A 95 11.41 -4.98 -22.48
CA ASN A 95 12.51 -4.02 -22.65
C ASN A 95 13.04 -3.46 -21.32
N ILE A 96 12.56 -3.96 -20.18
CA ILE A 96 12.98 -3.45 -18.87
C ILE A 96 14.36 -4.01 -18.54
N ASN A 97 15.37 -3.13 -18.52
CA ASN A 97 16.74 -3.48 -18.16
C ASN A 97 16.99 -3.25 -16.67
N VAL A 98 16.59 -4.23 -15.84
CA VAL A 98 16.78 -4.20 -14.38
C VAL A 98 18.26 -4.05 -14.01
N ARG A 99 19.16 -4.67 -14.79
CA ARG A 99 20.60 -4.61 -14.55
C ARG A 99 21.15 -3.19 -14.67
N ALA A 100 20.70 -2.42 -15.66
CA ALA A 100 21.14 -1.03 -15.82
C ALA A 100 20.77 -0.17 -14.60
N VAL A 101 19.56 -0.35 -14.06
CA VAL A 101 19.12 0.35 -12.83
C VAL A 101 19.99 -0.06 -11.65
N TYR A 102 20.21 -1.37 -11.47
CA TYR A 102 21.07 -1.89 -10.42
C TYR A 102 22.49 -1.31 -10.49
N ASP A 103 23.11 -1.31 -11.68
CA ASP A 103 24.49 -0.83 -11.86
C ASP A 103 24.62 0.66 -11.49
N ARG A 104 23.61 1.48 -11.81
CA ARG A 104 23.57 2.90 -11.41
C ARG A 104 23.47 3.06 -9.89
N ILE A 105 22.59 2.29 -9.25
CA ILE A 105 22.40 2.34 -7.80
C ILE A 105 23.65 1.84 -7.07
N PHE A 106 24.24 0.75 -7.54
CA PHE A 106 25.50 0.22 -7.02
C PHE A 106 26.64 1.22 -7.17
N ALA A 107 26.76 1.89 -8.32
CA ALA A 107 27.77 2.92 -8.54
C ALA A 107 27.62 4.11 -7.57
N VAL A 108 26.38 4.56 -7.31
CA VAL A 108 26.12 5.61 -6.30
C VAL A 108 26.53 5.14 -4.91
N ALA A 109 26.14 3.93 -4.50
CA ALA A 109 26.49 3.39 -3.19
C ALA A 109 28.00 3.20 -3.01
N SER A 110 28.69 2.65 -4.02
CA SER A 110 30.16 2.46 -4.01
C SER A 110 30.95 3.78 -4.00
N ALA A 111 30.37 4.89 -4.46
CA ALA A 111 31.00 6.19 -4.35
C ALA A 111 30.99 6.73 -2.90
N GLN A 112 30.07 6.26 -2.06
CA GLN A 112 29.90 6.71 -0.67
C GLN A 112 30.49 5.73 0.37
N ALA A 113 30.68 4.46 0.02
CA ALA A 113 31.16 3.43 0.93
C ALA A 113 32.22 2.53 0.28
N GLN A 114 33.25 2.17 1.06
CA GLN A 114 34.26 1.19 0.67
C GLN A 114 33.78 -0.23 0.98
N ASN A 115 34.30 -1.22 0.25
CA ASN A 115 34.00 -2.66 0.45
C ASN A 115 32.51 -3.01 0.38
N LEU A 116 31.78 -2.33 -0.51
CA LEU A 116 30.36 -2.58 -0.72
C LEU A 116 30.16 -3.92 -1.44
N GLU A 117 29.59 -4.91 -0.76
CA GLU A 117 29.22 -6.17 -1.37
C GLU A 117 27.90 -6.05 -2.15
N ALA A 118 27.76 -6.81 -3.24
CA ALA A 118 26.53 -6.84 -4.02
C ALA A 118 25.40 -7.52 -3.21
N PRO A 119 24.16 -6.99 -3.26
CA PRO A 119 23.03 -7.66 -2.63
C PRO A 119 22.83 -9.05 -3.26
N GLN A 120 22.44 -10.03 -2.43
CA GLN A 120 22.09 -11.37 -2.87
C GLN A 120 20.88 -11.36 -3.82
N ILE A 121 19.95 -10.43 -3.59
CA ILE A 121 18.75 -10.25 -4.42
C ILE A 121 18.55 -8.76 -4.63
N PHE A 122 18.38 -8.36 -5.88
CA PHE A 122 17.89 -7.06 -6.28
C PHE A 122 16.65 -7.24 -7.15
N ARG A 123 15.56 -6.57 -6.78
CA ARG A 123 14.30 -6.64 -7.52
C ARG A 123 13.66 -5.26 -7.61
N LEU A 124 13.27 -4.87 -8.82
CA LEU A 124 12.41 -3.71 -9.02
C LEU A 124 10.95 -4.10 -8.86
N TYR A 125 10.17 -3.23 -8.26
CA TYR A 125 8.73 -3.34 -8.12
C TYR A 125 8.05 -2.19 -8.83
N GLY A 126 6.91 -2.49 -9.43
CA GLY A 126 6.08 -1.53 -10.13
C GLY A 126 4.64 -1.99 -10.21
N GLU A 127 3.78 -1.08 -10.65
CA GLU A 127 2.36 -1.32 -10.84
C GLU A 127 2.08 -1.60 -12.31
N LEU A 128 1.55 -2.80 -12.61
CA LEU A 128 1.03 -3.13 -13.93
C LEU A 128 -0.40 -2.60 -14.04
N GLY A 129 -0.62 -1.57 -14.88
CA GLY A 129 -1.93 -0.94 -15.08
C GLY A 129 -2.91 -1.88 -15.78
N CYS A 130 -3.63 -2.69 -14.99
CA CYS A 130 -4.56 -3.69 -15.52
C CYS A 130 -6.00 -3.17 -15.71
N ASN A 131 -6.31 -2.00 -15.15
CA ASN A 131 -7.64 -1.42 -15.19
C ASN A 131 -7.70 -0.23 -16.16
N THR A 132 -8.88 -0.02 -16.75
CA THR A 132 -9.18 1.11 -17.66
C THR A 132 -9.99 2.20 -16.95
N LEU A 133 -9.93 2.21 -15.61
CA LEU A 133 -10.59 3.22 -14.80
C LEU A 133 -9.89 4.58 -14.95
N TYR A 134 -10.59 5.66 -14.58
CA TYR A 134 -10.09 7.04 -14.67
C TYR A 134 -9.65 7.40 -16.10
N ASP A 135 -8.67 8.28 -16.23
CA ASP A 135 -8.04 8.71 -17.48
C ASP A 135 -6.74 7.92 -17.77
N TYR A 136 -6.63 6.68 -17.27
CA TYR A 136 -5.43 5.86 -17.40
C TYR A 136 -5.07 5.54 -18.84
N LYS A 137 -6.05 5.51 -19.74
CA LYS A 137 -5.80 5.29 -21.16
C LYS A 137 -5.13 6.51 -21.77
N GLU A 138 -5.61 7.70 -21.45
CA GLU A 138 -5.07 8.99 -21.89
C GLU A 138 -3.67 9.22 -21.33
N LYS A 139 -3.41 8.77 -20.09
CA LYS A 139 -2.10 8.82 -19.43
C LYS A 139 -1.14 7.71 -19.87
N GLY A 140 -1.61 6.72 -20.64
CA GLY A 140 -0.79 5.61 -21.11
C GLY A 140 -0.46 4.56 -20.03
N TYR A 141 -1.20 4.50 -18.93
CA TYR A 141 -0.96 3.50 -17.88
C TYR A 141 -1.52 2.11 -18.24
N VAL A 142 -2.58 2.03 -19.04
CA VAL A 142 -3.23 0.75 -19.40
C VAL A 142 -2.26 -0.19 -20.14
N GLY A 143 -1.99 -1.36 -19.57
CA GLY A 143 -1.08 -2.37 -20.11
C GLY A 143 0.41 -2.07 -19.92
N THR A 144 0.75 -1.00 -19.21
CA THR A 144 2.13 -0.62 -18.92
C THR A 144 2.49 -0.92 -17.48
N TRP A 145 3.78 -1.16 -17.23
CA TRP A 145 4.32 -1.36 -15.90
C TRP A 145 5.11 -0.12 -15.48
N GLN A 146 4.76 0.43 -14.32
CA GLN A 146 5.31 1.68 -13.80
C GLN A 146 6.09 1.39 -12.53
N CYS A 147 7.43 1.47 -12.58
CA CYS A 147 8.31 1.18 -11.46
C CYS A 147 8.16 2.23 -10.36
N PHE A 148 7.97 1.78 -9.13
CA PHE A 148 7.83 2.66 -7.96
C PHE A 148 8.83 2.35 -6.85
N GLY A 149 9.63 1.27 -6.95
CA GLY A 149 10.61 0.98 -5.92
C GLY A 149 11.45 -0.25 -6.18
N ALA A 150 12.29 -0.57 -5.21
CA ALA A 150 13.13 -1.76 -5.24
C ALA A 150 13.25 -2.41 -3.86
N VAL A 151 13.51 -3.71 -3.85
CA VAL A 151 13.85 -4.46 -2.63
C VAL A 151 15.23 -5.10 -2.80
N LEU A 152 16.08 -4.92 -1.80
CA LEU A 152 17.43 -5.46 -1.75
C LEU A 152 17.57 -6.39 -0.54
N TYR A 153 18.16 -7.57 -0.76
CA TYR A 153 18.49 -8.54 0.29
C TYR A 153 19.98 -8.77 0.38
N PHE A 154 20.46 -8.97 1.60
CA PHE A 154 21.87 -9.01 1.97
C PHE A 154 22.17 -10.25 2.81
N SER A 155 23.45 -10.59 2.95
CA SER A 155 23.89 -11.68 3.83
C SER A 155 23.80 -11.32 5.30
N SER A 156 23.90 -10.03 5.64
CA SER A 156 24.00 -9.54 7.01
C SER A 156 23.30 -8.18 7.21
N TRP A 157 22.95 -7.86 8.45
CA TRP A 157 22.43 -6.54 8.80
C TRP A 157 23.50 -5.44 8.74
N ASP A 158 24.77 -5.80 8.92
CA ASP A 158 25.87 -4.84 8.76
C ASP A 158 25.96 -4.34 7.32
N GLU A 159 25.80 -5.23 6.33
CA GLU A 159 25.69 -4.84 4.91
C GLU A 159 24.48 -3.92 4.64
N VAL A 160 23.32 -4.23 5.24
CA VAL A 160 22.13 -3.38 5.15
C VAL A 160 22.43 -1.96 5.60
N GLU A 161 23.10 -1.81 6.74
CA GLU A 161 23.43 -0.51 7.32
C GLU A 161 24.44 0.27 6.48
N ILE A 162 25.47 -0.41 5.94
CA ILE A 162 26.45 0.21 5.03
C ILE A 162 25.75 0.74 3.77
N TRP A 163 24.93 -0.09 3.13
CA TRP A 163 24.18 0.30 1.93
C TRP A 163 23.17 1.42 2.22
N ARG A 164 22.44 1.32 3.33
CA ARG A 164 21.45 2.32 3.75
C ARG A 164 22.11 3.67 3.98
N GLY A 165 23.23 3.71 4.69
CA GLY A 165 23.99 4.95 4.94
C GLY A 165 24.48 5.58 3.63
N ALA A 166 25.05 4.78 2.73
CA ALA A 166 25.55 5.23 1.43
C ALA A 166 24.44 5.83 0.55
N LEU A 167 23.32 5.13 0.42
CA LEU A 167 22.19 5.57 -0.40
C LEU A 167 21.47 6.78 0.20
N THR A 168 21.22 6.79 1.52
CA THR A 168 20.55 7.92 2.20
C THR A 168 21.38 9.20 2.08
N SER A 169 22.72 9.10 2.19
CA SER A 169 23.63 10.23 1.99
C SER A 169 23.60 10.77 0.55
N SER A 170 23.11 9.97 -0.40
CA SER A 170 22.92 10.33 -1.81
C SER A 170 21.47 10.75 -2.14
N GLY A 171 20.64 10.98 -1.11
CA GLY A 171 19.26 11.46 -1.27
C GLY A 171 18.20 10.38 -1.53
N PHE A 172 18.55 9.09 -1.46
CA PHE A 172 17.57 8.02 -1.59
C PHE A 172 16.71 7.87 -0.33
N MET A 173 15.44 7.54 -0.51
CA MET A 173 14.52 7.24 0.58
C MET A 173 14.45 5.72 0.82
N ILE A 174 14.85 5.29 2.02
CA ILE A 174 14.96 3.87 2.37
C ILE A 174 14.05 3.51 3.54
N LYS A 175 13.01 2.72 3.27
CA LYS A 175 12.19 2.10 4.30
C LYS A 175 12.92 0.89 4.88
N SER A 176 13.18 0.94 6.18
CA SER A 176 13.77 -0.20 6.91
C SER A 176 12.80 -1.38 6.94
N ALA A 177 13.34 -2.59 6.94
CA ALA A 177 12.56 -3.78 7.24
C ALA A 177 11.91 -3.65 8.63
N ASP A 178 10.68 -4.14 8.76
CA ASP A 178 9.97 -4.10 10.03
C ASP A 178 10.53 -5.20 10.93
N LEU A 179 11.44 -4.82 11.83
CA LEU A 179 12.05 -5.72 12.81
C LEU A 179 11.05 -6.26 13.84
N ASN A 180 9.83 -5.72 13.89
CA ASN A 180 8.82 -6.12 14.88
C ASN A 180 7.81 -7.14 14.32
N LYS A 181 7.81 -7.40 13.01
CA LYS A 181 6.97 -8.45 12.37
C LYS A 181 7.73 -9.79 12.32
N LEU A 182 8.31 -10.15 13.46
CA LEU A 182 8.97 -11.43 13.68
C LEU A 182 7.88 -12.46 14.01
N ASP A 183 7.18 -12.95 12.98
CA ASP A 183 6.55 -14.26 13.15
C ASP A 183 7.70 -15.28 13.23
N GLU A 184 7.77 -16.04 14.33
CA GLU A 184 8.90 -16.90 14.72
C GLU A 184 9.30 -17.96 13.65
N GLU A 185 8.52 -18.13 12.59
CA GLU A 185 8.72 -19.11 11.53
C GLU A 185 9.39 -18.57 10.25
N ASP A 186 9.48 -17.25 10.05
CA ASP A 186 10.14 -16.66 8.88
C ASP A 186 11.51 -16.09 9.29
N GLU A 187 12.60 -16.81 8.96
CA GLU A 187 13.97 -16.29 9.05
C GLU A 187 14.07 -15.02 8.18
N GLN A 188 13.92 -13.86 8.80
CA GLN A 188 13.89 -12.59 8.07
C GLN A 188 15.28 -12.33 7.51
N ARG A 189 15.40 -12.41 6.19
CA ARG A 189 16.63 -12.07 5.48
C ARG A 189 16.90 -10.58 5.63
N PRO A 190 18.14 -10.17 5.99
CA PRO A 190 18.54 -8.76 6.05
C PRO A 190 18.19 -8.04 4.75
N SER A 191 17.37 -6.99 4.84
CA SER A 191 16.85 -6.30 3.66
C SER A 191 16.39 -4.87 3.96
N PHE A 192 16.25 -4.09 2.90
CA PHE A 192 15.52 -2.83 2.94
C PHE A 192 14.70 -2.62 1.67
N THR A 193 13.73 -1.71 1.76
CA THR A 193 12.93 -1.27 0.61
C THR A 193 13.31 0.15 0.24
N MET A 194 13.71 0.36 -0.99
CA MET A 194 13.91 1.68 -1.57
C MET A 194 12.60 2.16 -2.18
N ILE A 195 12.14 3.34 -1.77
CA ILE A 195 10.84 3.90 -2.15
C ILE A 195 11.00 5.13 -3.06
N GLU A 196 9.90 5.60 -3.61
CA GLU A 196 9.81 6.72 -4.54
C GLU A 196 10.45 7.98 -3.95
N CYS A 197 11.42 8.56 -4.68
CA CYS A 197 12.07 9.83 -4.38
C CYS A 197 12.74 10.39 -5.64
N HIS A 198 13.20 11.64 -5.60
CA HIS A 198 13.89 12.29 -6.72
C HIS A 198 15.10 11.48 -7.22
N SER A 199 16.05 11.12 -6.33
CA SER A 199 17.26 10.39 -6.72
C SER A 199 16.96 9.03 -7.38
N PHE A 200 15.91 8.34 -6.93
CA PHE A 200 15.50 7.08 -7.53
C PHE A 200 14.86 7.29 -8.91
N PHE A 201 14.00 8.30 -9.06
CA PHE A 201 13.37 8.62 -10.34
C PHE A 201 14.38 9.08 -11.39
N GLU A 202 15.39 9.88 -11.02
CA GLU A 202 16.48 10.25 -11.93
C GLU A 202 17.21 9.02 -12.49
N ILE A 203 17.45 7.99 -11.66
CA ILE A 203 18.01 6.73 -12.14
C ILE A 203 17.06 6.05 -13.11
N LEU A 204 15.77 5.93 -12.77
CA LEU A 204 14.78 5.29 -13.63
C LEU A 204 14.68 5.99 -15.00
N GLU A 205 14.62 7.31 -15.02
CA GLU A 205 14.61 8.13 -16.23
C GLU A 205 15.88 7.91 -17.06
N SER A 206 17.06 7.91 -16.44
CA SER A 206 18.33 7.66 -17.12
C SER A 206 18.43 6.26 -17.74
N CYS A 207 17.67 5.31 -17.19
CA CYS A 207 17.57 3.93 -17.66
C CYS A 207 16.33 3.69 -18.54
N GLN A 208 15.56 4.73 -18.87
CA GLN A 208 14.31 4.66 -19.65
C GLN A 208 13.28 3.69 -19.05
N ILE A 209 13.23 3.59 -17.71
CA ILE A 209 12.25 2.78 -17.01
C ILE A 209 11.00 3.61 -16.73
N PRO A 210 9.81 3.18 -17.19
CA PRO A 210 8.57 3.90 -16.87
C PRO A 210 8.33 3.93 -15.37
N HIS A 211 7.85 5.06 -14.85
CA HIS A 211 7.50 5.25 -13.45
C HIS A 211 6.23 6.11 -13.33
N PRO A 212 5.52 6.05 -12.19
CA PRO A 212 4.35 6.87 -11.96
C PRO A 212 4.69 8.37 -12.07
N LYS A 213 3.70 9.16 -12.48
CA LYS A 213 3.85 10.61 -12.60
C LYS A 213 4.12 11.24 -11.23
N PHE A 214 5.17 12.04 -11.14
CA PHE A 214 5.43 12.92 -10.00
C PHE A 214 4.30 13.96 -9.86
N VAL A 215 3.79 14.14 -8.64
CA VAL A 215 2.72 15.08 -8.33
C VAL A 215 3.20 16.21 -7.44
N PHE A 216 3.94 15.89 -6.37
CA PHE A 216 4.27 16.88 -5.34
C PHE A 216 5.52 16.51 -4.54
N SER A 217 6.29 17.53 -4.14
CA SER A 217 7.31 17.41 -3.09
C SER A 217 7.32 18.67 -2.22
N GLY A 218 7.53 18.50 -0.93
CA GLY A 218 7.46 19.58 0.05
C GLY A 218 7.18 19.04 1.45
N THR A 219 6.37 19.77 2.22
CA THR A 219 5.91 19.33 3.56
C THR A 219 4.59 18.56 3.44
N LEU A 220 4.27 17.76 4.47
CA LEU A 220 2.99 17.06 4.56
C LEU A 220 1.81 18.04 4.60
N GLU A 221 1.95 19.17 5.28
CA GLU A 221 0.97 20.26 5.25
C GLU A 221 0.67 20.70 3.81
N ASN A 222 1.69 21.13 3.08
CA ASN A 222 1.51 21.68 1.73
C ASN A 222 0.93 20.64 0.77
N LEU A 223 1.34 19.37 0.88
CA LEU A 223 0.73 18.28 0.13
C LEU A 223 -0.79 18.23 0.35
N ILE A 224 -1.24 18.22 1.60
CA ILE A 224 -2.66 18.08 1.94
C ILE A 224 -3.44 19.30 1.44
N LEU A 225 -2.93 20.51 1.69
CA LEU A 225 -3.62 21.75 1.35
C LEU A 225 -3.67 21.97 -0.17
N GLU A 226 -2.56 21.79 -0.89
CA GLU A 226 -2.47 22.05 -2.33
C GLU A 226 -3.15 20.97 -3.17
N GLN A 227 -3.09 19.70 -2.74
CA GLN A 227 -3.69 18.60 -3.49
C GLN A 227 -5.17 18.35 -3.19
N LYS A 228 -5.78 19.12 -2.28
CA LYS A 228 -7.21 19.02 -1.93
C LYS A 228 -8.12 18.93 -3.16
N ASN A 229 -8.00 19.89 -4.08
CA ASN A 229 -8.89 19.95 -5.25
C ASN A 229 -8.61 18.82 -6.23
N TRP A 230 -7.33 18.45 -6.40
CA TRP A 230 -6.95 17.33 -7.25
C TRP A 230 -7.50 16.00 -6.71
N MET A 231 -7.43 15.79 -5.40
CA MET A 231 -7.99 14.62 -4.72
C MET A 231 -9.52 14.51 -4.81
N LYS A 232 -10.21 15.61 -5.13
CA LYS A 232 -11.67 15.67 -5.41
C LYS A 232 -11.99 15.70 -6.91
N SER A 233 -10.99 15.66 -7.78
CA SER A 233 -11.19 15.81 -9.24
C SER A 233 -11.65 14.52 -9.93
N HIS A 234 -11.53 13.36 -9.28
CA HIS A 234 -11.93 12.05 -9.82
C HIS A 234 -11.10 11.56 -11.02
N ASN A 235 -9.93 12.17 -11.28
CA ASN A 235 -9.08 11.86 -12.42
C ASN A 235 -8.00 10.81 -12.12
N SER A 236 -7.96 10.20 -10.93
CA SER A 236 -6.99 9.14 -10.59
C SER A 236 -7.51 8.30 -9.41
N GLU A 237 -6.82 7.23 -9.03
CA GLU A 237 -7.14 6.53 -7.79
C GLU A 237 -6.72 7.32 -6.54
N GLY A 238 -5.61 8.06 -6.61
CA GLY A 238 -5.09 8.86 -5.51
C GLY A 238 -3.58 9.10 -5.60
N LEU A 239 -2.92 9.18 -4.44
CA LEU A 239 -1.48 9.38 -4.30
C LEU A 239 -0.83 8.23 -3.52
N VAL A 240 0.39 7.91 -3.89
CA VAL A 240 1.36 7.21 -3.03
C VAL A 240 2.35 8.26 -2.53
N VAL A 241 2.57 8.28 -1.21
CA VAL A 241 3.29 9.35 -0.51
C VAL A 241 4.42 8.72 0.30
N SER A 242 5.65 8.95 -0.13
CA SER A 242 6.86 8.72 0.66
C SER A 242 6.99 9.85 1.68
N THR A 243 7.21 9.52 2.95
CA THR A 243 7.33 10.50 4.03
C THR A 243 8.61 10.30 4.85
N HIS A 244 9.18 11.40 5.31
CA HIS A 244 10.30 11.43 6.25
C HIS A 244 10.08 12.52 7.28
N TYR A 245 9.84 12.10 8.53
CA TYR A 245 9.75 13.01 9.66
C TYR A 245 11.16 13.38 10.14
N GLU A 246 11.42 14.66 10.32
CA GLU A 246 12.70 15.15 10.82
C GLU A 246 13.11 14.46 12.14
N GLY A 247 14.35 13.97 12.19
CA GLY A 247 14.86 13.18 13.32
C GLY A 247 14.49 11.69 13.30
N SER A 248 13.68 11.23 12.34
CA SER A 248 13.51 9.81 12.05
C SER A 248 14.64 9.29 11.15
N ASN A 249 15.13 8.08 11.43
CA ASN A 249 16.04 7.35 10.55
C ASN A 249 15.29 6.45 9.55
N THR A 250 13.96 6.46 9.57
CA THR A 250 13.13 5.62 8.72
C THR A 250 12.20 6.45 7.87
N PHE A 251 12.11 6.06 6.61
CA PHE A 251 11.14 6.55 5.66
C PHE A 251 9.91 5.65 5.69
N THR A 252 8.72 6.23 5.49
CA THR A 252 7.48 5.46 5.38
C THR A 252 6.78 5.74 4.07
N ILE A 253 5.92 4.82 3.64
CA ILE A 253 5.12 4.95 2.43
C ILE A 253 3.64 4.83 2.83
N LYS A 254 2.85 5.81 2.41
CA LYS A 254 1.42 5.87 2.68
C LYS A 254 0.64 6.02 1.37
N LYS A 255 -0.63 5.64 1.37
CA LYS A 255 -1.56 5.92 0.27
C LYS A 255 -2.64 6.91 0.71
N TRP A 256 -2.95 7.86 -0.14
CA TRP A 256 -4.10 8.76 0.02
C TRP A 256 -5.02 8.57 -1.18
N LYS A 257 -6.15 7.91 -0.98
CA LYS A 257 -7.11 7.61 -2.04
C LYS A 257 -8.16 8.70 -2.17
N GLN A 258 -8.65 8.92 -3.38
CA GLN A 258 -9.73 9.87 -3.63
C GLN A 258 -11.07 9.32 -3.13
N SER A 259 -12.06 10.19 -3.09
CA SER A 259 -13.36 9.99 -2.44
C SER A 259 -14.27 8.91 -3.07
N HIS A 260 -14.01 8.53 -4.32
CA HIS A 260 -14.83 7.57 -5.07
C HIS A 260 -14.62 6.11 -4.61
N GLU A 261 -13.56 5.83 -3.86
CA GLU A 261 -13.40 4.59 -3.10
C GLU A 261 -13.66 4.92 -1.62
N PRO A 262 -14.93 4.96 -1.18
CA PRO A 262 -15.24 5.41 0.15
C PRO A 262 -14.62 4.46 1.18
N TYR A 263 -13.52 4.88 1.78
CA TYR A 263 -13.10 4.38 3.08
C TYR A 263 -14.08 4.96 4.11
N GLN A 264 -15.29 4.40 4.16
CA GLN A 264 -16.32 4.87 5.09
C GLN A 264 -15.78 4.91 6.52
N THR A 265 -14.94 3.94 6.87
CA THR A 265 -14.25 3.86 8.17
C THR A 265 -13.28 5.02 8.41
N VAL A 266 -12.55 5.50 7.40
CA VAL A 266 -11.60 6.62 7.54
C VAL A 266 -12.33 7.94 7.72
N GLY A 267 -13.40 8.19 6.95
CA GLY A 267 -14.22 9.38 7.12
C GLY A 267 -14.83 9.46 8.53
N VAL A 268 -15.37 8.34 9.03
CA VAL A 268 -15.90 8.24 10.40
C VAL A 268 -14.80 8.44 11.45
N LYS A 269 -13.62 7.82 11.27
CA LYS A 269 -12.46 8.02 12.16
C LYS A 269 -12.08 9.50 12.28
N LEU A 270 -11.91 10.18 11.14
CA LEU A 270 -11.54 11.59 11.11
C LEU A 270 -12.63 12.50 11.70
N GLU A 271 -13.91 12.18 11.46
CA GLU A 271 -15.04 12.90 12.08
C GLU A 271 -15.07 12.73 13.60
N ASN A 272 -14.91 11.51 14.09
CA ASN A 272 -14.83 11.25 15.52
C ASN A 272 -13.63 11.95 16.17
N LEU A 273 -12.50 12.01 15.46
CA LEU A 273 -11.29 12.67 15.93
C LEU A 273 -11.51 14.18 16.16
N ILE A 274 -12.18 14.87 15.23
CA ILE A 274 -12.44 16.31 15.39
C ILE A 274 -13.57 16.62 16.39
N GLN A 275 -14.42 15.64 16.67
CA GLN A 275 -15.50 15.75 17.67
C GLN A 275 -15.04 15.37 19.08
N ASP A 276 -13.88 14.71 19.22
CA ASP A 276 -13.29 14.36 20.51
C ASP A 276 -12.86 15.65 21.26
N PRO A 277 -13.44 15.96 22.44
CA PRO A 277 -13.20 17.22 23.12
C PRO A 277 -11.72 17.44 23.50
N ASP A 278 -11.01 16.38 23.88
CA ASP A 278 -9.61 16.47 24.29
C ASP A 278 -8.73 16.80 23.08
N VAL A 279 -9.00 16.13 21.95
CA VAL A 279 -8.31 16.38 20.68
C VAL A 279 -8.60 17.80 20.20
N PHE A 280 -9.86 18.22 20.21
CA PHE A 280 -10.25 19.56 19.81
C PHE A 280 -9.56 20.63 20.68
N GLN A 281 -9.52 20.42 22.00
CA GLN A 281 -8.83 21.33 22.91
C GLN A 281 -7.33 21.43 22.60
N VAL A 282 -6.64 20.31 22.37
CA VAL A 282 -5.21 20.31 21.99
C VAL A 282 -5.00 21.04 20.66
N LEU A 283 -5.74 20.68 19.62
CA LEU A 283 -5.57 21.26 18.28
C LEU A 283 -5.98 22.74 18.22
N ASN A 284 -6.80 23.22 19.15
CA ASN A 284 -7.22 24.62 19.23
C ASN A 284 -6.43 25.44 20.29
N SER A 285 -5.52 24.83 21.04
CA SER A 285 -4.82 25.47 22.16
C SER A 285 -3.76 26.50 21.76
N ALA A 286 -3.21 26.41 20.54
CA ALA A 286 -2.17 27.31 20.06
C ALA A 286 -2.49 27.83 18.65
N GLU A 287 -2.02 29.04 18.34
CA GLU A 287 -2.18 29.63 17.00
C GLU A 287 -1.54 28.75 15.91
N ASN A 288 -0.37 28.18 16.19
CA ASN A 288 0.33 27.28 15.28
C ASN A 288 -0.40 25.94 15.09
N SER A 289 -1.36 25.60 15.98
CA SER A 289 -2.15 24.34 15.97
C SER A 289 -3.31 24.32 15.00
N LYS A 290 -3.58 25.48 14.39
CA LYS A 290 -4.52 25.59 13.28
C LYS A 290 -4.07 24.76 12.07
N VAL A 291 -2.77 24.51 11.89
CA VAL A 291 -2.25 23.72 10.75
C VAL A 291 -2.79 22.30 10.78
N ALA A 292 -2.59 21.59 11.89
CA ALA A 292 -3.04 20.20 12.04
C ALA A 292 -4.56 20.08 11.90
N LEU A 293 -5.33 20.95 12.55
CA LEU A 293 -6.79 20.97 12.43
C LEU A 293 -7.24 21.25 10.99
N THR A 294 -6.59 22.19 10.30
CA THR A 294 -6.89 22.49 8.90
C THR A 294 -6.62 21.27 8.02
N CYS A 295 -5.47 20.61 8.18
CA CYS A 295 -5.13 19.41 7.43
C CYS A 295 -6.13 18.28 7.67
N VAL A 296 -6.51 18.00 8.93
CA VAL A 296 -7.51 16.97 9.27
C VAL A 296 -8.86 17.28 8.62
N ASN A 297 -9.30 18.54 8.64
CA ASN A 297 -10.54 18.95 7.98
C ASN A 297 -10.48 18.77 6.45
N VAL A 298 -9.34 19.06 5.82
CA VAL A 298 -9.16 18.82 4.37
C VAL A 298 -9.22 17.32 4.06
N LEU A 299 -8.55 16.48 4.84
CA LEU A 299 -8.61 15.03 4.69
C LEU A 299 -10.03 14.49 4.88
N LEU A 300 -10.75 15.01 5.87
CA LEU A 300 -12.15 14.66 6.13
C LEU A 300 -13.06 15.09 4.97
N GLU A 301 -12.85 16.29 4.43
CA GLU A 301 -13.60 16.80 3.28
C GLU A 301 -13.38 15.91 2.04
N VAL A 302 -12.12 15.53 1.76
CA VAL A 302 -11.82 14.57 0.68
C VAL A 302 -12.46 13.21 0.97
N ALA A 303 -12.41 12.70 2.19
CA ALA A 303 -13.02 11.41 2.53
C ALA A 303 -14.56 11.41 2.43
N LYS A 304 -15.21 12.57 2.65
CA LYS A 304 -16.67 12.73 2.60
C LYS A 304 -17.21 13.18 1.24
N ASP A 305 -16.35 13.58 0.33
CA ASP A 305 -16.76 14.09 -0.98
C ASP A 305 -17.53 13.01 -1.76
N LYS A 306 -18.86 13.11 -1.78
CA LYS A 306 -19.67 12.17 -2.56
C LYS A 306 -19.45 12.50 -4.02
N ALA A 307 -18.74 11.64 -4.73
CA ALA A 307 -18.57 11.75 -6.18
C ALA A 307 -19.93 12.03 -6.83
N LEU A 308 -20.13 13.27 -7.30
CA LEU A 308 -21.42 13.78 -7.80
C LEU A 308 -21.97 13.02 -9.03
N GLY A 309 -21.22 12.06 -9.58
CA GLY A 309 -21.50 11.45 -10.88
C GLY A 309 -21.82 9.97 -10.91
N ARG A 310 -21.49 9.18 -9.89
CA ARG A 310 -21.84 7.74 -9.89
C ARG A 310 -23.01 7.52 -8.96
N LYS A 311 -24.22 7.60 -9.54
CA LYS A 311 -25.39 6.85 -9.03
C LYS A 311 -25.00 5.37 -9.08
N GLY A 312 -24.23 4.92 -8.09
CA GLY A 312 -24.17 3.50 -7.78
C GLY A 312 -25.61 3.06 -7.71
N LYS A 313 -25.98 2.04 -8.49
CA LYS A 313 -27.24 1.35 -8.24
C LYS A 313 -27.14 0.86 -6.80
N GLU A 314 -27.69 1.62 -5.86
CA GLU A 314 -28.01 1.14 -4.54
C GLU A 314 -28.88 -0.08 -4.79
N ASN A 315 -28.28 -1.26 -4.70
CA ASN A 315 -29.07 -2.49 -4.76
C ASN A 315 -29.98 -2.42 -3.53
N PRO A 316 -31.30 -2.29 -3.71
CA PRO A 316 -32.20 -2.17 -2.57
C PRO A 316 -31.96 -3.37 -1.67
N ALA A 317 -31.61 -3.09 -0.43
CA ALA A 317 -31.35 -4.09 0.60
C ALA A 317 -32.60 -4.96 0.74
N LYS A 318 -32.61 -6.14 0.10
CA LYS A 318 -33.64 -7.13 0.32
C LYS A 318 -33.43 -7.71 1.71
N THR A 319 -34.30 -7.32 2.63
CA THR A 319 -34.46 -7.92 3.95
C THR A 319 -34.87 -9.39 3.78
N HIS A 320 -33.88 -10.27 3.83
CA HIS A 320 -34.09 -11.71 3.91
C HIS A 320 -33.65 -12.24 5.28
N SER A 321 -34.41 -13.24 5.74
CA SER A 321 -34.20 -14.00 6.97
C SER A 321 -32.77 -14.50 7.10
N VAL A 322 -32.32 -14.65 8.36
CA VAL A 322 -30.98 -15.09 8.76
C VAL A 322 -30.73 -16.52 8.26
N ASN A 323 -30.30 -16.63 7.01
CA ASN A 323 -29.84 -17.82 6.31
C ASN A 323 -28.38 -17.57 5.92
N LYS A 324 -27.59 -18.58 5.51
CA LYS A 324 -26.15 -18.43 5.18
C LYS A 324 -25.76 -17.23 4.29
N SER A 325 -26.71 -16.63 3.58
CA SER A 325 -26.59 -15.34 2.89
C SER A 325 -26.28 -14.12 3.78
N SER A 326 -26.69 -14.11 5.06
CA SER A 326 -26.46 -12.95 5.96
C SER A 326 -25.00 -12.81 6.38
N LEU A 327 -24.30 -13.92 6.66
CA LEU A 327 -22.87 -13.91 6.97
C LEU A 327 -22.04 -13.43 5.79
N LEU A 328 -22.42 -13.82 4.56
CA LEU A 328 -21.71 -13.34 3.38
C LEU A 328 -21.87 -11.83 3.23
N ILE A 329 -23.07 -11.28 3.44
CA ILE A 329 -23.31 -9.83 3.41
C ILE A 329 -22.47 -9.12 4.47
N LEU A 330 -22.42 -9.65 5.69
CA LEU A 330 -21.65 -9.08 6.80
C LEU A 330 -20.16 -8.95 6.47
N TYR A 331 -19.58 -9.97 5.81
CA TYR A 331 -18.16 -10.00 5.49
C TYR A 331 -17.83 -9.60 4.05
N GLN A 332 -18.82 -9.21 3.24
CA GLN A 332 -18.63 -9.05 1.79
C GLN A 332 -17.58 -7.98 1.46
N GLU A 333 -17.58 -6.88 2.21
CA GLU A 333 -16.61 -5.79 2.03
C GLU A 333 -15.19 -6.23 2.39
N ALA A 334 -15.03 -6.90 3.54
CA ALA A 334 -13.75 -7.44 3.96
C ALA A 334 -13.23 -8.52 2.99
N ILE A 335 -14.10 -9.41 2.51
CA ILE A 335 -13.76 -10.42 1.49
C ILE A 335 -13.32 -9.75 0.19
N ASN A 336 -14.06 -8.73 -0.27
CA ASN A 336 -13.71 -8.00 -1.48
C ASN A 336 -12.36 -7.29 -1.34
N SER A 337 -12.12 -6.65 -0.19
CA SER A 337 -10.81 -6.06 0.16
C SER A 337 -9.71 -7.12 0.11
N ALA A 338 -9.89 -8.24 0.81
CA ALA A 338 -8.92 -9.32 0.90
C ALA A 338 -8.55 -9.87 -0.48
N ILE A 339 -9.51 -10.14 -1.37
CA ILE A 339 -9.27 -10.66 -2.72
C ILE A 339 -8.31 -9.76 -3.53
N THR A 340 -8.35 -8.45 -3.33
CA THR A 340 -7.44 -7.52 -4.02
C THR A 340 -5.99 -7.63 -3.56
N LYS A 341 -5.68 -8.39 -2.49
CA LYS A 341 -4.33 -8.56 -1.93
C LYS A 341 -3.62 -9.83 -2.43
N PHE A 342 -4.30 -10.65 -3.24
CA PHE A 342 -3.77 -11.92 -3.74
C PHE A 342 -3.59 -11.91 -5.27
N ASP A 343 -2.92 -12.94 -5.78
CA ASP A 343 -2.92 -13.26 -7.20
C ASP A 343 -4.34 -13.59 -7.69
N SER A 344 -4.53 -13.61 -9.00
CA SER A 344 -5.86 -13.86 -9.58
C SER A 344 -6.40 -15.21 -9.12
N GLU A 345 -7.71 -15.33 -8.92
CA GLU A 345 -8.30 -16.59 -8.48
C GLU A 345 -7.97 -17.75 -9.42
N SER A 346 -7.83 -17.46 -10.73
CA SER A 346 -7.46 -18.46 -11.73
C SER A 346 -6.09 -19.07 -11.43
N SER A 347 -5.13 -18.30 -10.92
CA SER A 347 -3.79 -18.79 -10.55
C SER A 347 -3.82 -19.84 -9.44
N TYR A 348 -4.81 -19.77 -8.55
CA TYR A 348 -5.06 -20.79 -7.51
C TYR A 348 -5.92 -21.94 -8.04
N PHE A 349 -6.93 -21.64 -8.87
CA PHE A 349 -7.86 -22.63 -9.41
C PHE A 349 -7.20 -23.61 -10.39
N GLU A 350 -6.19 -23.17 -11.14
CA GLU A 350 -5.39 -24.01 -12.03
C GLU A 350 -4.66 -25.14 -11.29
N GLN A 351 -4.45 -25.00 -9.98
CA GLN A 351 -3.84 -26.02 -9.12
C GLN A 351 -4.88 -26.99 -8.52
N GLY A 352 -6.16 -26.88 -8.91
CA GLY A 352 -7.23 -27.77 -8.45
C GLY A 352 -7.65 -27.54 -7.00
N ASP A 353 -8.01 -28.64 -6.30
CA ASP A 353 -8.56 -28.57 -4.95
C ASP A 353 -7.55 -28.08 -3.89
N SER A 354 -6.26 -28.36 -4.08
CA SER A 354 -5.19 -27.90 -3.18
C SER A 354 -5.05 -26.37 -3.23
N GLY A 355 -4.86 -25.80 -4.42
CA GLY A 355 -4.74 -24.34 -4.59
C GLY A 355 -6.02 -23.60 -4.18
N ARG A 356 -7.20 -24.17 -4.43
CA ARG A 356 -8.47 -23.61 -3.91
C ARG A 356 -8.48 -23.57 -2.38
N SER A 357 -8.05 -24.64 -1.72
CA SER A 357 -8.04 -24.74 -0.25
C SER A 357 -7.02 -23.77 0.37
N GLU A 358 -5.85 -23.64 -0.25
CA GLU A 358 -4.85 -22.64 0.11
C GLU A 358 -5.42 -21.22 -0.02
N TYR A 359 -6.06 -20.89 -1.14
CA TYR A 359 -6.63 -19.56 -1.36
C TYR A 359 -7.72 -19.21 -0.32
N ILE A 360 -8.56 -20.18 0.06
CA ILE A 360 -9.54 -20.03 1.13
C ILE A 360 -8.85 -19.74 2.47
N LYS A 361 -7.80 -20.50 2.82
CA LYS A 361 -7.02 -20.29 4.06
C LYS A 361 -6.43 -18.88 4.10
N LEU A 362 -5.78 -18.50 3.02
CA LEU A 362 -5.16 -17.19 2.83
C LEU A 362 -6.16 -16.04 2.97
N LEU A 363 -7.31 -16.12 2.28
CA LEU A 363 -8.37 -15.12 2.40
C LEU A 363 -8.97 -15.07 3.81
N THR A 364 -9.13 -16.22 4.47
CA THR A 364 -9.66 -16.28 5.83
C THR A 364 -8.76 -15.53 6.79
N ASN A 365 -7.46 -15.77 6.74
CA ASN A 365 -6.48 -15.09 7.59
C ASN A 365 -6.49 -13.57 7.35
N GLU A 366 -6.57 -13.16 6.09
CA GLU A 366 -6.61 -11.75 5.71
C GLU A 366 -7.88 -11.04 6.22
N VAL A 367 -9.05 -11.67 6.07
CA VAL A 367 -10.32 -11.09 6.55
C VAL A 367 -10.37 -11.02 8.07
N VAL A 368 -9.85 -12.05 8.76
CA VAL A 368 -9.75 -12.03 10.23
C VAL A 368 -8.84 -10.89 10.69
N SER A 369 -7.70 -10.69 10.02
CA SER A 369 -6.78 -9.59 10.31
C SER A 369 -7.42 -8.22 10.06
N ASP A 370 -8.10 -8.03 8.93
CA ASP A 370 -8.74 -6.76 8.56
C ASP A 370 -9.90 -6.38 9.52
N LEU A 371 -10.57 -7.35 10.13
CA LEU A 371 -11.65 -7.11 11.09
C LEU A 371 -11.15 -6.80 12.51
N GLY A 372 -9.84 -6.93 12.76
CA GLY A 372 -9.20 -6.47 14.00
C GLY A 372 -9.62 -7.24 15.26
N GLU A 373 -10.20 -8.43 15.12
CA GLU A 373 -10.53 -9.28 16.27
C GLU A 373 -9.30 -10.08 16.70
N SER A 374 -8.91 -9.96 17.98
CA SER A 374 -7.77 -10.68 18.55
C SER A 374 -7.90 -12.17 18.29
N THR A 375 -6.83 -12.79 17.78
CA THR A 375 -6.76 -14.19 17.34
C THR A 375 -7.19 -15.22 18.37
N ASP A 376 -7.27 -14.85 19.65
CA ASP A 376 -7.35 -15.79 20.75
C ASP A 376 -8.77 -15.99 21.31
N GLN A 377 -9.77 -15.20 20.90
CA GLN A 377 -11.06 -15.20 21.62
C GLN A 377 -12.33 -15.61 20.87
N ASP A 378 -12.29 -15.93 19.57
CA ASP A 378 -13.47 -16.59 18.97
C ASP A 378 -13.15 -17.50 17.78
N GLU A 379 -12.76 -18.75 18.06
CA GLU A 379 -12.64 -19.79 17.03
C GLU A 379 -13.94 -19.98 16.22
N LYS A 380 -15.11 -19.69 16.82
CA LYS A 380 -16.39 -19.71 16.12
C LYS A 380 -16.47 -18.58 15.10
N PHE A 381 -15.94 -17.40 15.41
CA PHE A 381 -15.86 -16.27 14.47
C PHE A 381 -15.00 -16.62 13.25
N LYS A 382 -13.78 -17.12 13.47
CA LYS A 382 -12.89 -17.59 12.39
C LYS A 382 -13.57 -18.67 11.53
N GLN A 383 -14.25 -19.63 12.15
CA GLN A 383 -15.01 -20.66 11.44
C GLN A 383 -16.16 -20.09 10.61
N ASN A 384 -16.87 -19.07 11.11
CA ASN A 384 -17.93 -18.38 10.39
C ASN A 384 -17.39 -17.66 9.16
N ILE A 385 -16.27 -16.94 9.28
CA ILE A 385 -15.58 -16.28 8.16
C ILE A 385 -15.12 -17.33 7.14
N ALA A 386 -14.43 -18.38 7.58
CA ALA A 386 -13.97 -19.46 6.72
C ALA A 386 -15.12 -20.15 5.97
N SER A 387 -16.28 -20.30 6.60
CA SER A 387 -17.49 -20.86 5.99
C SER A 387 -18.06 -19.93 4.91
N ALA A 388 -18.14 -18.62 5.18
CA ALA A 388 -18.60 -17.63 4.21
C ALA A 388 -17.65 -17.56 3.00
N ILE A 389 -16.34 -17.55 3.22
CA ILE A 389 -15.32 -17.54 2.17
C ILE A 389 -15.37 -18.84 1.35
N ARG A 390 -15.50 -20.01 1.99
CA ARG A 390 -15.68 -21.29 1.28
C ARG A 390 -16.88 -21.26 0.33
N ALA A 391 -18.03 -20.77 0.80
CA ALA A 391 -19.22 -20.65 -0.03
C ALA A 391 -19.00 -19.68 -1.20
N PHE A 392 -18.38 -18.52 -0.94
CA PHE A 392 -18.06 -17.52 -1.95
C PHE A 392 -17.11 -18.05 -3.03
N ILE A 393 -15.97 -18.62 -2.61
CA ILE A 393 -14.94 -19.16 -3.52
C ILE A 393 -15.45 -20.40 -4.26
N GLY A 394 -16.23 -21.28 -3.60
CA GLY A 394 -16.84 -22.44 -4.25
C GLY A 394 -17.73 -22.05 -5.43
N LYS A 395 -18.54 -20.98 -5.28
CA LYS A 395 -19.36 -20.44 -6.38
C LYS A 395 -18.50 -19.92 -7.54
N ARG A 396 -17.43 -19.16 -7.24
CA ARG A 396 -16.53 -18.59 -8.27
C ARG A 396 -15.73 -19.68 -8.99
N TYR A 397 -15.28 -20.70 -8.27
CA TYR A 397 -14.62 -21.86 -8.84
C TYR A 397 -15.53 -22.63 -9.82
N GLY A 398 -16.80 -22.84 -9.45
CA GLY A 398 -17.78 -23.46 -10.34
C GLY A 398 -17.99 -22.68 -11.64
N LEU A 399 -18.06 -21.35 -11.57
CA LEU A 399 -18.14 -20.49 -12.75
C LEU A 399 -16.88 -20.57 -13.63
N TRP A 400 -15.71 -20.61 -13.00
CA TRP A 400 -14.42 -20.74 -13.69
C TRP A 400 -14.31 -22.08 -14.45
N LEU A 401 -14.73 -23.20 -13.83
CA LEU A 401 -14.79 -24.51 -14.48
C LEU A 401 -15.71 -24.49 -15.72
N LEU A 402 -16.87 -23.83 -15.62
CA LEU A 402 -17.80 -23.69 -16.74
C LEU A 402 -17.22 -22.84 -17.88
N SER A 403 -16.41 -21.81 -17.59
CA SER A 403 -15.77 -20.99 -18.63
C SER A 403 -14.65 -21.73 -19.36
N ASN A 404 -13.92 -22.61 -18.67
CA ASN A 404 -12.82 -23.37 -19.28
C ASN A 404 -13.26 -24.59 -20.07
N LYS A 405 -14.43 -25.18 -19.77
CA LYS A 405 -15.01 -26.27 -20.59
C LYS A 405 -15.47 -25.82 -21.98
N LYS A 406 -15.56 -24.51 -22.24
CA LYS A 406 -16.02 -23.93 -23.51
C LYS A 406 -14.88 -23.55 -24.45
N LYS A 407 -13.63 -23.69 -24.00
CA LYS A 407 -12.42 -23.54 -24.83
C LYS A 407 -11.95 -24.93 -25.24
#